data_AF-A0A640P4J7-F1
#
_entry.id   AF-A0A640P4J7-F1
#
_cell.length_a   1.000
_cell.length_b   1.000
_cell.length_c   1.000
_cell.angle_alpha   90.00
_cell.angle_beta   90.00
_cell.angle_gamma   90.00
#
_symmetry.space_group_name_H-M   'P 1'
#
loop_
_entity.id
_entity.type
_entity.pdbx_description
1 polymer ?
#
loop_
_entity_poly.entity_id
_entity_poly.type
_entity_poly.pdbx_seq_one_letter_code
_entity_poly.pdbx_strand_id
1 'polypeptide(L)'
;MHMPYNKSITASILANLDSEEKVKAAVEESKNTPEKITKLAAFMRGINEEQYPIYKALMEGNLEPFIDLVNEAGEGYWFESGDVLLMCGDSLKSELLVKSQKPFYSGVRSSHVAVFFVDHILVDAMPGTDVSPRTLLDVLKDAKDNWRIIRKKGVARRAKQENLMKACIFYIAQEYEIFKYREAKKKKSKSYCSELARKIFQHARVENTGIAPTGLITPAHFDRLADESDEWEDVTDNLRPAIEFVNRYEPIFNILFEQTRNGLLLNRDRFKERADYEKLIKKKLKKKLISKETAAKAIQEIVKMNSEMNNQFWDHQRMKKSS
;
A
#
# COMPACT_ATOMS: atom_id res chain seq x y z
N MET A 1 -12.03 -29.17 8.39
CA MET A 1 -13.41 -28.74 8.09
C MET A 1 -13.31 -27.47 7.25
N HIS A 2 -13.43 -27.59 5.92
CA HIS A 2 -13.44 -26.44 5.02
C HIS A 2 -14.80 -25.77 5.14
N MET A 3 -14.86 -24.65 5.87
CA MET A 3 -16.06 -23.81 5.83
C MET A 3 -16.18 -23.19 4.43
N PRO A 4 -17.41 -23.05 3.90
CA PRO A 4 -17.62 -22.28 2.68
C PRO A 4 -17.04 -20.90 2.90
N TYR A 5 -16.26 -20.44 1.92
CA TYR A 5 -15.81 -19.06 1.78
C TYR A 5 -16.99 -18.15 2.15
N ASN A 6 -16.96 -17.56 3.34
CA ASN A 6 -17.91 -16.52 3.67
C ASN A 6 -17.52 -15.37 2.75
N LYS A 7 -18.26 -15.18 1.65
CA LYS A 7 -18.10 -14.01 0.79
C LYS A 7 -18.28 -12.83 1.72
N SER A 8 -17.17 -12.22 2.14
CA SER A 8 -17.23 -11.08 3.04
C SER A 8 -18.14 -10.04 2.40
N ILE A 9 -18.86 -9.27 3.19
CA ILE A 9 -19.68 -8.16 2.67
C ILE A 9 -18.84 -7.27 1.75
N THR A 10 -17.55 -7.10 2.07
CA THR A 10 -16.55 -6.50 1.17
C THR A 10 -16.48 -7.20 -0.20
N ALA A 11 -16.36 -8.53 -0.26
CA ALA A 11 -16.36 -9.27 -1.52
C ALA A 11 -17.69 -9.13 -2.29
N SER A 12 -18.84 -9.14 -1.59
CA SER A 12 -20.15 -8.91 -2.20
C SER A 12 -20.31 -7.49 -2.72
N ILE A 13 -19.85 -6.47 -2.00
CA ILE A 13 -19.83 -5.07 -2.45
C ILE A 13 -18.90 -4.92 -3.66
N LEU A 14 -17.67 -5.44 -3.57
CA LEU A 14 -16.67 -5.37 -4.65
C LEU A 14 -17.15 -6.07 -5.93
N ALA A 15 -17.87 -7.18 -5.80
CA ALA A 15 -18.46 -7.91 -6.92
C ALA A 15 -19.59 -7.15 -7.64
N ASN A 16 -20.21 -6.18 -6.97
CA ASN A 16 -21.38 -5.45 -7.45
C ASN A 16 -21.12 -3.96 -7.68
N LEU A 17 -19.86 -3.51 -7.68
CA LEU A 17 -19.49 -2.09 -7.87
C LEU A 17 -19.98 -1.48 -9.20
N ASP A 18 -20.42 -2.29 -10.16
CA ASP A 18 -21.03 -1.85 -11.41
C ASP A 18 -22.51 -1.44 -11.26
N SER A 19 -23.11 -1.63 -10.08
CA SER A 19 -24.51 -1.32 -9.80
C SER A 19 -24.70 -0.79 -8.38
N GLU A 20 -25.05 0.50 -8.26
CA GLU A 20 -25.37 1.12 -6.96
C GLU A 20 -26.50 0.38 -6.23
N GLU A 21 -27.49 -0.12 -6.95
CA GLU A 21 -28.62 -0.88 -6.38
C GLU A 21 -28.16 -2.19 -5.74
N LYS A 22 -27.30 -2.94 -6.43
CA LYS A 22 -26.75 -4.20 -5.88
C LYS A 22 -25.78 -3.96 -4.74
N VAL A 23 -25.01 -2.87 -4.76
CA VAL A 23 -24.19 -2.45 -3.62
C VAL A 23 -25.08 -2.16 -2.42
N LYS A 24 -26.16 -1.38 -2.59
CA LYS A 24 -27.12 -1.09 -1.51
C LYS A 24 -27.75 -2.37 -0.96
N ALA A 25 -28.18 -3.29 -1.82
CA ALA A 25 -28.74 -4.57 -1.40
C ALA A 25 -27.74 -5.40 -0.57
N ALA A 26 -26.47 -5.46 -0.99
CA ALA A 26 -25.42 -6.15 -0.24
C ALA A 26 -25.13 -5.50 1.12
N VAL A 27 -25.23 -4.17 1.22
CA VAL A 27 -25.10 -3.44 2.49
C VAL A 27 -26.30 -3.69 3.40
N GLU A 28 -27.53 -3.68 2.87
CA GLU A 28 -28.73 -3.97 3.66
C GLU A 28 -28.77 -5.43 4.14
N GLU A 29 -28.31 -6.38 3.33
CA GLU A 29 -28.13 -7.77 3.76
C GLU A 29 -27.15 -7.86 4.94
N SER A 30 -26.05 -7.09 4.90
CA SER A 30 -25.09 -6.98 6.00
C SER A 30 -25.75 -6.56 7.31
N LYS A 31 -26.52 -5.47 7.27
CA LYS A 31 -27.21 -4.91 8.45
C LYS A 31 -28.21 -5.89 9.07
N ASN A 32 -28.80 -6.75 8.26
CA ASN A 32 -29.77 -7.75 8.71
C ASN A 32 -29.11 -9.06 9.17
N THR A 33 -27.77 -9.13 9.22
CA THR A 33 -27.05 -10.32 9.72
C THR A 33 -27.39 -10.56 11.21
N PRO A 34 -27.88 -11.76 11.59
CA PRO A 34 -28.20 -12.07 12.98
C PRO A 34 -27.02 -11.82 13.93
N GLU A 35 -27.27 -11.19 15.08
CA GLU A 35 -26.22 -10.79 16.04
C GLU A 35 -25.32 -11.96 16.46
N LYS A 36 -25.87 -13.16 16.62
CA LYS A 36 -25.09 -14.37 16.95
C LYS A 36 -24.04 -14.70 15.89
N ILE A 37 -24.37 -14.50 14.61
CA ILE A 37 -23.44 -14.71 13.49
C ILE A 37 -22.37 -13.62 13.51
N THR A 38 -22.76 -12.36 13.71
CA THR A 38 -21.83 -11.24 13.82
C THR A 38 -20.85 -11.42 14.98
N LYS A 39 -21.32 -11.86 16.17
CA LYS A 39 -20.46 -12.18 17.32
C LYS A 39 -19.51 -13.34 17.05
N LEU A 40 -19.99 -14.40 16.41
CA LEU A 40 -19.14 -15.52 16.02
C LEU A 40 -18.03 -15.08 15.04
N ALA A 41 -18.39 -14.25 14.04
CA ALA A 41 -17.42 -13.70 13.10
C ALA A 41 -16.39 -12.78 13.78
N ALA A 42 -16.83 -11.96 14.74
CA ALA A 42 -15.96 -11.13 15.57
C ALA A 42 -14.96 -11.99 16.36
N PHE A 43 -15.47 -12.99 17.08
CA PHE A 43 -14.64 -13.92 17.86
C PHE A 43 -13.60 -14.64 17.00
N MET A 44 -13.98 -15.11 15.80
CA MET A 44 -13.06 -15.76 14.87
C MET A 44 -11.95 -14.83 14.35
N ARG A 45 -12.18 -13.52 14.39
CA ARG A 45 -11.18 -12.49 14.03
C ARG A 45 -10.35 -12.02 15.23
N GLY A 46 -10.59 -12.56 16.43
CA GLY A 46 -9.91 -12.13 17.66
C GLY A 46 -10.45 -10.82 18.24
N ILE A 47 -11.64 -10.39 17.81
CA ILE A 47 -12.32 -9.21 18.37
C ILE A 47 -12.85 -9.56 19.75
N ASN A 48 -12.46 -8.77 20.75
CA ASN A 48 -12.95 -8.91 22.13
C ASN A 48 -14.22 -8.09 22.40
N GLU A 49 -14.79 -8.20 23.60
CA GLU A 49 -16.01 -7.48 24.00
C GLU A 49 -15.87 -5.95 23.95
N GLU A 50 -14.68 -5.40 24.26
CA GLU A 50 -14.40 -3.97 24.18
C GLU A 50 -14.43 -3.47 22.72
N GLN A 51 -13.92 -4.28 21.79
CA GLN A 51 -13.81 -3.95 20.38
C GLN A 51 -15.09 -4.26 19.58
N TYR A 52 -15.98 -5.09 20.12
CA TYR A 52 -17.17 -5.57 19.42
C TYR A 52 -18.12 -4.47 18.94
N PRO A 53 -18.42 -3.41 19.73
CA PRO A 53 -19.27 -2.31 19.26
C PRO A 53 -18.73 -1.63 18.01
N ILE A 54 -17.41 -1.41 17.94
CA ILE A 54 -16.74 -0.83 16.77
C ILE A 54 -16.83 -1.79 15.58
N TYR A 55 -16.50 -3.06 15.79
CA TYR A 55 -16.61 -4.08 14.74
C TYR A 55 -18.03 -4.15 14.16
N LYS A 56 -19.05 -4.18 15.03
CA LYS A 56 -20.45 -4.21 14.61
C LYS A 56 -20.81 -2.99 13.76
N ALA A 57 -20.43 -1.79 14.20
CA ALA A 57 -20.66 -0.56 13.43
C ALA A 57 -19.99 -0.62 12.05
N LEU A 58 -18.74 -1.09 11.97
CA LEU A 58 -18.05 -1.29 10.69
C LEU A 58 -18.80 -2.24 9.75
N MET A 59 -19.34 -3.35 10.28
CA MET A 59 -20.13 -4.29 9.50
C MET A 59 -21.45 -3.70 9.01
N GLU A 60 -22.04 -2.77 9.76
CA GLU A 60 -23.25 -2.04 9.40
C GLU A 60 -22.98 -0.87 8.43
N GLY A 61 -21.71 -0.61 8.10
CA GLY A 61 -21.27 0.49 7.24
C GLY A 61 -21.19 1.84 7.97
N ASN A 62 -21.22 1.85 9.30
CA ASN A 62 -21.03 3.05 10.11
C ASN A 62 -19.56 3.15 10.57
N LEU A 63 -18.83 4.14 10.04
CA LEU A 63 -17.44 4.41 10.39
C LEU A 63 -17.27 5.37 11.58
N GLU A 64 -18.33 6.06 12.02
CA GLU A 64 -18.24 7.10 13.06
C GLU A 64 -17.58 6.58 14.34
N PRO A 65 -17.97 5.42 14.92
CA PRO A 65 -17.34 4.94 16.16
C PRO A 65 -15.85 4.65 16.00
N PHE A 66 -15.41 4.25 14.80
CA PHE A 66 -13.99 4.06 14.53
C PHE A 66 -13.26 5.40 14.36
N ILE A 67 -13.87 6.36 13.66
CA ILE A 67 -13.31 7.71 13.45
C ILE A 67 -13.16 8.43 14.80
N ASP A 68 -14.18 8.37 15.65
CA ASP A 68 -14.15 8.96 17.00
C ASP A 68 -13.02 8.34 17.82
N LEU A 69 -12.91 7.00 17.80
CA LEU A 69 -11.83 6.28 18.47
C LEU A 69 -10.43 6.69 17.97
N VAL A 70 -10.24 6.88 16.66
CA VAL A 70 -8.97 7.35 16.08
C VAL A 70 -8.69 8.80 16.46
N ASN A 71 -9.71 9.66 16.45
CA ASN A 71 -9.57 11.07 16.82
C ASN A 71 -9.19 11.24 18.30
N GLU A 72 -9.80 10.45 19.18
CA GLU A 72 -9.46 10.41 20.61
C GLU A 72 -8.02 9.93 20.84
N ALA A 73 -7.57 8.92 20.09
CA ALA A 73 -6.20 8.43 20.17
C ALA A 73 -5.17 9.35 19.49
N GLY A 74 -5.63 10.18 18.56
CA GLY A 74 -4.80 10.87 17.57
C GLY A 74 -4.61 12.37 17.80
N GLU A 75 -4.94 12.93 18.97
CA GLU A 75 -4.81 14.36 19.31
C GLU A 75 -3.40 14.94 18.98
N GLY A 76 -3.19 15.28 17.70
CA GLY A 76 -1.95 15.83 17.15
C GLY A 76 -0.89 14.83 16.67
N TYR A 77 -1.05 13.51 16.91
CA TYR A 77 0.03 12.53 16.67
C TYR A 77 -0.47 11.26 15.96
N TRP A 78 -0.70 11.36 14.66
CA TRP A 78 -1.05 10.22 13.80
C TRP A 78 -0.06 10.05 12.64
N PHE A 79 -0.07 8.87 12.03
CA PHE A 79 0.77 8.55 10.86
C PHE A 79 0.36 9.41 9.66
N GLU A 80 1.34 9.87 8.89
CA GLU A 80 1.11 10.61 7.65
C GLU A 80 1.58 9.82 6.43
N SER A 81 0.91 10.04 5.30
CA SER A 81 1.36 9.46 4.03
C SER A 81 2.74 10.04 3.68
N GLY A 82 3.69 9.16 3.40
CA GLY A 82 5.07 9.55 3.17
C GLY A 82 5.94 9.58 4.43
N ASP A 83 5.42 9.29 5.62
CA ASP A 83 6.31 8.91 6.72
C ASP A 83 7.16 7.71 6.30
N VAL A 84 8.39 7.65 6.80
CA VAL A 84 9.35 6.60 6.42
C VAL A 84 9.75 5.82 7.65
N LEU A 85 9.39 4.54 7.69
CA LEU A 85 9.85 3.60 8.70
C LEU A 85 11.21 3.04 8.30
N LEU A 86 12.20 3.25 9.18
CA LEU A 86 13.56 2.73 9.06
C LEU A 86 13.76 1.65 10.11
N MET A 87 14.18 0.46 9.69
CA MET A 87 14.28 -0.69 10.60
C MET A 87 15.41 -1.63 10.22
N CYS A 88 15.84 -2.44 11.19
CA CYS A 88 16.68 -3.61 10.95
C CYS A 88 15.85 -4.86 11.24
N GLY A 89 15.82 -5.81 10.31
CA GLY A 89 15.24 -7.12 10.60
C GLY A 89 16.05 -7.88 11.66
N ASP A 90 15.44 -8.83 12.35
CA ASP A 90 16.10 -9.62 13.39
C ASP A 90 16.95 -10.80 12.84
N SER A 91 17.11 -10.89 11.52
CA SER A 91 17.90 -11.94 10.87
C SER A 91 19.37 -11.54 10.67
N LEU A 92 20.27 -12.53 10.68
CA LEU A 92 21.69 -12.35 10.35
C LEU A 92 21.92 -11.66 9.00
N LYS A 93 21.05 -11.92 8.01
CA LYS A 93 21.09 -11.26 6.70
C LYS A 93 20.89 -9.75 6.83
N SER A 94 19.96 -9.32 7.68
CA SER A 94 19.67 -7.90 7.92
C SER A 94 20.85 -7.20 8.59
N GLU A 95 21.47 -7.83 9.59
CA GLU A 95 22.68 -7.30 10.22
C GLU A 95 23.85 -7.17 9.25
N LEU A 96 24.04 -8.17 8.38
CA LEU A 96 25.08 -8.14 7.36
C LEU A 96 24.85 -7.00 6.36
N LEU A 97 23.58 -6.72 6.02
CA LEU A 97 23.20 -5.57 5.20
C LEU A 97 23.47 -4.25 5.91
N VAL A 98 23.24 -4.13 7.21
CA VAL A 98 23.62 -2.91 7.97
C VAL A 98 25.14 -2.71 7.92
N LYS A 99 25.93 -3.76 8.17
CA LYS A 99 27.40 -3.70 8.15
C LYS A 99 27.94 -3.31 6.76
N SER A 100 27.40 -3.89 5.69
CA SER A 100 27.85 -3.58 4.31
C SER A 100 27.54 -2.16 3.87
N GLN A 101 26.64 -1.47 4.58
CA GLN A 101 26.25 -0.10 4.29
C GLN A 101 27.08 0.97 5.02
N LYS A 102 27.95 0.58 5.98
CA LYS A 102 28.80 1.52 6.73
C LYS A 102 29.66 2.46 5.85
N PRO A 103 30.15 2.05 4.65
CA PRO A 103 30.84 2.98 3.75
C PRO A 103 29.98 4.13 3.21
N PHE A 104 28.65 3.98 3.17
CA PHE A 104 27.73 5.05 2.75
C PHE A 104 27.42 6.02 3.89
N TYR A 105 27.33 5.50 5.13
CA TYR A 105 27.11 6.29 6.34
C TYR A 105 27.50 5.47 7.58
N SER A 106 28.41 5.99 8.40
CA SER A 106 28.93 5.27 9.57
C SER A 106 27.86 5.06 10.66
N GLY A 107 26.85 5.92 10.74
CA GLY A 107 25.73 5.82 11.68
C GLY A 107 24.61 4.85 11.25
N VAL A 108 24.72 4.18 10.10
CA VAL A 108 23.66 3.27 9.62
C VAL A 108 23.28 2.23 10.66
N ARG A 109 21.97 2.07 10.86
CA ARG A 109 21.35 1.07 11.73
C ARG A 109 20.24 0.30 11.05
N SER A 110 19.74 0.78 9.91
CA SER A 110 18.63 0.16 9.19
C SER A 110 19.09 -0.73 8.03
N SER A 111 18.40 -1.87 7.86
CA SER A 111 18.54 -2.77 6.71
C SER A 111 17.39 -2.61 5.73
N HIS A 112 16.30 -1.94 6.13
CA HIS A 112 15.07 -1.85 5.34
C HIS A 112 14.40 -0.49 5.51
N VAL A 113 13.60 -0.12 4.49
CA VAL A 113 12.85 1.12 4.41
C VAL A 113 11.43 0.79 3.95
N ALA A 114 10.44 1.28 4.67
CA ALA A 114 9.03 1.21 4.28
C ALA A 114 8.40 2.61 4.32
N VAL A 115 7.46 2.89 3.43
CA VAL A 115 6.80 4.20 3.36
C VAL A 115 5.35 4.04 3.78
N PHE A 116 4.89 4.88 4.71
CA PHE A 116 3.48 4.93 5.08
C PHE A 116 2.65 5.37 3.88
N PHE A 117 1.68 4.54 3.52
CA PHE A 117 0.73 4.79 2.44
C PHE A 117 -0.49 5.54 2.97
N VAL A 118 -1.11 5.04 4.03
CA VAL A 118 -2.27 5.65 4.70
C VAL A 118 -2.40 5.03 6.08
N ASP A 119 -2.64 5.84 7.11
CA ASP A 119 -2.76 5.40 8.51
C ASP A 119 -1.61 4.44 8.92
N HIS A 120 -1.94 3.25 9.40
CA HIS A 120 -1.01 2.20 9.83
C HIS A 120 -0.51 1.31 8.68
N ILE A 121 -0.86 1.60 7.43
CA ILE A 121 -0.53 0.78 6.26
C ILE A 121 0.74 1.33 5.61
N LEU A 122 1.73 0.46 5.43
CA LEU A 122 2.96 0.77 4.73
C LEU A 122 3.00 0.09 3.37
N VAL A 123 3.78 0.65 2.47
CA VAL A 123 4.16 0.02 1.20
C VAL A 123 5.67 -0.08 1.15
N ASP A 124 6.15 -1.26 0.81
CA ASP A 124 7.56 -1.56 0.69
C ASP A 124 7.82 -2.64 -0.36
N ALA A 125 9.10 -2.84 -0.70
CA ALA A 125 9.52 -3.82 -1.69
C ALA A 125 10.32 -4.93 -1.00
N MET A 126 9.83 -6.17 -1.04
CA MET A 126 10.45 -7.32 -0.37
C MET A 126 10.86 -8.42 -1.37
N PRO A 127 11.99 -9.12 -1.11
CA PRO A 127 12.32 -10.33 -1.86
C PRO A 127 11.19 -11.37 -1.79
N GLY A 128 10.69 -11.82 -2.94
CA GLY A 128 9.65 -12.86 -3.03
C GLY A 128 8.20 -12.37 -2.92
N THR A 129 7.97 -11.12 -2.51
CA THR A 129 6.61 -10.55 -2.37
C THR A 129 6.38 -9.35 -3.30
N ASP A 130 7.45 -8.84 -3.93
CA ASP A 130 7.42 -7.64 -4.77
C ASP A 130 7.02 -6.39 -3.96
N VAL A 131 6.53 -5.33 -4.61
CA VAL A 131 5.96 -4.17 -3.93
C VAL A 131 4.54 -4.47 -3.45
N SER A 132 4.31 -4.41 -2.14
CA SER A 132 3.02 -4.75 -1.54
C SER A 132 2.68 -3.87 -0.33
N PRO A 133 1.38 -3.66 -0.04
CA PRO A 133 0.97 -3.06 1.21
C PRO A 133 1.09 -4.07 2.37
N ARG A 134 1.52 -3.61 3.55
CA ARG A 134 1.63 -4.39 4.80
C ARG A 134 1.19 -3.53 5.99
N THR A 135 0.74 -4.15 7.07
CA THR A 135 0.42 -3.40 8.31
C THR A 135 1.70 -3.03 9.04
N LEU A 136 1.65 -1.97 9.84
CA LEU A 136 2.77 -1.59 10.71
C LEU A 136 3.20 -2.72 11.64
N LEU A 137 2.23 -3.40 12.26
CA LEU A 137 2.52 -4.48 13.20
C LEU A 137 3.16 -5.69 12.52
N ASP A 138 2.70 -6.07 11.30
CA ASP A 138 3.34 -7.14 10.52
C ASP A 138 4.79 -6.79 10.16
N VAL A 139 5.05 -5.50 9.86
CA VAL A 139 6.39 -5.03 9.52
C VAL A 139 7.31 -5.01 10.74
N LEU A 140 6.79 -4.59 11.90
CA LEU A 140 7.57 -4.49 13.14
C LEU A 140 7.80 -5.84 13.83
N LYS A 141 6.94 -6.85 13.61
CA LYS A 141 7.06 -8.18 14.21
C LYS A 141 8.41 -8.86 14.01
N ASP A 142 9.02 -8.65 12.83
CA ASP A 142 10.32 -9.23 12.46
C ASP A 142 11.46 -8.19 12.53
N ALA A 143 11.22 -7.02 13.13
CA ALA A 143 12.17 -5.94 13.27
C ALA A 143 12.76 -5.89 14.69
N LYS A 144 14.00 -5.41 14.79
CA LYS A 144 14.60 -5.05 16.07
C LYS A 144 13.96 -3.78 16.63
N ASP A 145 13.95 -3.65 17.96
CA ASP A 145 13.31 -2.54 18.70
C ASP A 145 13.88 -1.14 18.40
N ASN A 146 15.02 -1.06 17.69
CA ASN A 146 15.68 0.21 17.34
C ASN A 146 15.19 0.82 16.02
N TRP A 147 13.97 0.48 15.58
CA TRP A 147 13.31 1.12 14.45
C TRP A 147 13.02 2.60 14.75
N ARG A 148 12.87 3.40 13.70
CA ARG A 148 12.45 4.80 13.79
C ARG A 148 11.54 5.20 12.64
N ILE A 149 10.72 6.21 12.86
CA ILE A 149 9.87 6.82 11.83
C ILE A 149 10.34 8.26 11.63
N ILE A 150 10.62 8.62 10.38
CA ILE A 150 10.97 9.99 10.01
C ILE A 150 9.92 10.61 9.10
N ARG A 151 9.68 11.91 9.29
CA ARG A 151 8.72 12.70 8.50
C ARG A 151 9.43 13.83 7.77
N LYS A 152 9.04 14.06 6.52
CA LYS A 152 9.52 15.21 5.75
C LYS A 152 8.71 16.46 6.13
N LYS A 153 9.39 17.49 6.60
CA LYS A 153 8.75 18.77 6.94
C LYS A 153 8.08 19.40 5.71
N GLY A 154 6.92 20.02 5.90
CA GLY A 154 6.20 20.75 4.85
C GLY A 154 5.39 19.88 3.87
N VAL A 155 5.09 18.64 4.25
CA VAL A 155 4.29 17.68 3.47
C VAL A 155 2.82 17.58 3.94
N ALA A 156 2.48 18.15 5.10
CA ALA A 156 1.13 18.12 5.70
C ALA A 156 -0.01 18.70 4.82
N ARG A 157 0.30 19.43 3.73
CA ARG A 157 -0.75 19.92 2.82
C ARG A 157 -1.46 18.74 2.16
N ARG A 158 -2.80 18.69 2.28
CA ARG A 158 -3.66 17.63 1.72
C ARG A 158 -3.30 17.19 0.30
N ALA A 159 -3.07 18.13 -0.62
CA ALA A 159 -2.70 17.79 -2.01
C ALA A 159 -1.38 17.00 -2.13
N LYS A 160 -0.41 17.25 -1.24
CA LYS A 160 0.86 16.49 -1.21
C LYS A 160 0.65 15.10 -0.62
N GLN A 161 -0.15 14.98 0.44
CA GLN A 161 -0.56 13.70 1.03
C GLN A 161 -1.26 12.81 -0.01
N GLU A 162 -2.24 13.35 -0.75
CA GLU A 162 -2.94 12.64 -1.82
C GLU A 162 -1.99 12.20 -2.96
N ASN A 163 -0.99 13.02 -3.32
CA ASN A 163 0.01 12.65 -4.32
C ASN A 163 0.93 11.52 -3.84
N LEU A 164 1.30 11.51 -2.55
CA LEU A 164 2.09 10.44 -1.94
C LEU A 164 1.28 9.12 -1.91
N MET A 165 0.02 9.19 -1.49
CA MET A 165 -0.89 8.03 -1.55
C MET A 165 -0.97 7.44 -2.96
N LYS A 166 -1.23 8.28 -3.97
CA LYS A 166 -1.28 7.86 -5.39
C LYS A 166 0.04 7.26 -5.85
N ALA A 167 1.16 7.83 -5.44
CA ALA A 167 2.49 7.32 -5.76
C ALA A 167 2.74 5.95 -5.13
N CYS A 168 2.34 5.72 -3.88
CA CYS A 168 2.40 4.40 -3.24
C CYS A 168 1.58 3.35 -4.02
N ILE A 169 0.33 3.69 -4.39
CA ILE A 169 -0.55 2.81 -5.18
C ILE A 169 0.07 2.47 -6.55
N PHE A 170 0.67 3.47 -7.21
CA PHE A 170 1.24 3.30 -8.54
C PHE A 170 2.28 2.18 -8.64
N TYR A 171 3.05 1.97 -7.57
CA TYR A 171 4.12 0.98 -7.55
C TYR A 171 3.68 -0.41 -7.07
N ILE A 172 2.43 -0.62 -6.66
CA ILE A 172 1.93 -1.94 -6.22
C ILE A 172 2.18 -3.01 -7.30
N ALA A 173 2.60 -4.20 -6.85
CA ALA A 173 2.98 -5.36 -7.66
C ALA A 173 4.14 -5.09 -8.64
N GLN A 174 4.97 -4.09 -8.36
CA GLN A 174 6.23 -3.91 -9.08
C GLN A 174 7.27 -4.91 -8.58
N GLU A 175 7.94 -5.60 -9.50
CA GLU A 175 8.90 -6.66 -9.16
C GLU A 175 10.05 -6.18 -8.24
N TYR A 176 10.46 -7.02 -7.31
CA TYR A 176 11.64 -6.77 -6.48
C TYR A 176 12.95 -7.04 -7.23
N GLU A 177 13.94 -6.13 -7.14
CA GLU A 177 15.30 -6.37 -7.65
C GLU A 177 16.32 -5.39 -7.06
N ILE A 178 17.37 -5.90 -6.40
CA ILE A 178 18.48 -5.10 -5.86
C ILE A 178 19.82 -5.37 -6.57
N PHE A 179 20.14 -6.64 -6.83
CA PHE A 179 21.50 -7.07 -7.23
C PHE A 179 21.87 -6.70 -8.67
N LYS A 180 20.88 -6.43 -9.52
CA LYS A 180 21.10 -6.02 -10.91
C LYS A 180 21.01 -4.51 -11.11
N TYR A 181 21.26 -3.69 -10.08
CA TYR A 181 21.10 -2.24 -10.13
C TYR A 181 21.66 -1.56 -11.40
N ARG A 182 22.84 -1.98 -11.90
CA ARG A 182 23.42 -1.45 -13.15
C ARG A 182 22.60 -1.81 -14.41
N GLU A 183 21.96 -2.98 -14.44
CA GLU A 183 21.01 -3.38 -15.50
C GLU A 183 19.62 -2.80 -15.28
N ALA A 184 19.21 -2.62 -14.02
CA ALA A 184 17.94 -2.06 -13.60
C ALA A 184 17.81 -0.56 -13.97
N LYS A 185 18.93 0.17 -14.15
CA LYS A 185 18.92 1.50 -14.79
C LYS A 185 18.20 1.52 -16.15
N LYS A 186 18.15 0.39 -16.87
CA LYS A 186 17.42 0.24 -18.14
C LYS A 186 15.94 -0.17 -17.95
N LYS A 187 15.54 -0.61 -16.74
CA LYS A 187 14.21 -1.14 -16.44
C LYS A 187 13.55 -0.36 -15.31
N LYS A 188 12.76 0.67 -15.65
CA LYS A 188 11.86 1.43 -14.73
C LYS A 188 10.79 0.58 -14.00
N SER A 189 10.85 -0.75 -14.13
CA SER A 189 9.81 -1.70 -13.75
C SER A 189 10.13 -2.57 -12.54
N LYS A 190 11.19 -2.27 -11.81
CA LYS A 190 11.58 -3.01 -10.62
C LYS A 190 11.99 -2.08 -9.50
N SER A 191 11.85 -2.47 -8.25
CA SER A 191 12.31 -1.68 -7.09
C SER A 191 12.88 -2.57 -5.99
N TYR A 192 13.77 -2.00 -5.18
CA TYR A 192 14.05 -2.47 -3.82
C TYR A 192 13.62 -1.38 -2.82
N CYS A 193 13.65 -1.69 -1.53
CA CYS A 193 13.01 -0.87 -0.48
C CYS A 193 13.33 0.63 -0.53
N SER A 194 14.60 1.01 -0.49
CA SER A 194 15.03 2.42 -0.51
C SER A 194 14.86 3.07 -1.90
N GLU A 195 14.95 2.32 -2.99
CA GLU A 195 14.64 2.85 -4.33
C GLU A 195 13.13 3.13 -4.49
N LEU A 196 12.28 2.26 -3.96
CA LEU A 196 10.84 2.46 -3.95
C LEU A 196 10.49 3.75 -3.21
N ALA A 197 11.05 3.96 -2.01
CA ALA A 197 10.85 5.18 -1.25
C ALA A 197 11.22 6.42 -2.08
N ARG A 198 12.42 6.43 -2.70
CA ARG A 198 12.82 7.50 -3.62
C ARG A 198 11.81 7.73 -4.74
N LYS A 199 11.37 6.64 -5.40
CA LYS A 199 10.41 6.71 -6.51
C LYS A 199 9.08 7.31 -6.07
N ILE A 200 8.59 6.96 -4.89
CA ILE A 200 7.36 7.50 -4.32
C ILE A 200 7.49 9.02 -4.15
N PHE A 201 8.54 9.51 -3.49
CA PHE A 201 8.76 10.94 -3.29
C PHE A 201 8.95 11.71 -4.61
N GLN A 202 9.68 11.14 -5.57
CA GLN A 202 9.86 11.72 -6.90
C GLN A 202 8.55 11.77 -7.69
N HIS A 203 7.76 10.69 -7.67
CA HIS A 203 6.46 10.62 -8.34
C HIS A 203 5.51 11.65 -7.75
N ALA A 204 5.47 11.76 -6.41
CA ALA A 204 4.66 12.73 -5.69
C ALA A 204 5.16 14.18 -5.81
N ARG A 205 6.31 14.40 -6.47
CA ARG A 205 6.96 15.71 -6.66
C ARG A 205 7.22 16.42 -5.33
N VAL A 206 7.66 15.67 -4.32
CA VAL A 206 8.13 16.26 -3.07
C VAL A 206 9.54 16.79 -3.30
N GLU A 207 9.70 18.10 -3.11
CA GLU A 207 10.96 18.82 -3.30
C GLU A 207 11.84 18.76 -2.04
N ASN A 208 13.14 19.06 -2.22
CA ASN A 208 14.11 19.20 -1.14
C ASN A 208 14.15 18.01 -0.17
N THR A 209 13.93 16.80 -0.67
CA THR A 209 13.94 15.58 0.17
C THR A 209 15.35 15.17 0.60
N GLY A 210 16.40 15.70 -0.02
CA GLY A 210 17.77 15.22 0.19
C GLY A 210 18.04 13.81 -0.34
N ILE A 211 17.01 13.14 -0.89
CA ILE A 211 17.10 11.80 -1.48
C ILE A 211 17.74 11.94 -2.88
N ALA A 212 18.92 11.34 -3.07
CA ALA A 212 19.64 11.41 -4.33
C ALA A 212 18.77 10.94 -5.52
N PRO A 213 18.62 11.74 -6.59
CA PRO A 213 17.64 11.45 -7.63
C PRO A 213 18.04 10.28 -8.52
N THR A 214 19.33 9.96 -8.56
CA THR A 214 19.92 8.85 -9.30
C THR A 214 20.97 8.16 -8.43
N GLY A 215 21.56 7.07 -8.92
CA GLY A 215 22.53 6.30 -8.13
C GLY A 215 21.87 5.23 -7.26
N LEU A 216 22.71 4.39 -6.67
CA LEU A 216 22.31 3.40 -5.69
C LEU A 216 21.89 4.15 -4.44
N ILE A 217 20.66 3.94 -4.00
CA ILE A 217 20.21 4.41 -2.71
C ILE A 217 20.12 3.20 -1.77
N THR A 218 20.32 3.42 -0.48
CA THR A 218 20.35 2.36 0.52
C THR A 218 19.66 2.89 1.77
N PRO A 219 19.18 2.04 2.69
CA PRO A 219 18.68 2.46 4.00
C PRO A 219 19.59 3.46 4.73
N ALA A 220 20.92 3.31 4.62
CA ALA A 220 21.90 4.23 5.19
C ALA A 220 21.73 5.70 4.79
N HIS A 221 21.25 5.95 3.57
CA HIS A 221 20.98 7.31 3.12
C HIS A 221 19.79 7.93 3.87
N PHE A 222 18.78 7.14 4.21
CA PHE A 222 17.65 7.60 5.02
C PHE A 222 18.01 7.72 6.49
N ASP A 223 18.84 6.82 7.01
CA ASP A 223 19.41 6.99 8.35
C ASP A 223 20.18 8.32 8.47
N ARG A 224 20.97 8.65 7.45
CA ARG A 224 21.66 9.94 7.37
C ARG A 224 20.69 11.12 7.31
N LEU A 225 19.58 11.01 6.56
CA LEU A 225 18.55 12.06 6.54
C LEU A 225 17.95 12.30 7.93
N ALA A 226 17.69 11.22 8.67
CA ALA A 226 17.18 11.30 10.03
C ALA A 226 18.15 11.98 11.01
N ASP A 227 19.46 11.75 10.83
CA ASP A 227 20.49 12.21 11.77
C ASP A 227 21.06 13.61 11.42
N GLU A 228 21.13 13.96 10.13
CA GLU A 228 21.88 15.14 9.65
C GLU A 228 21.01 16.18 8.91
N SER A 229 19.74 15.89 8.59
CA SER A 229 18.92 16.79 7.77
C SER A 229 17.99 17.67 8.58
N ASP A 230 18.06 18.99 8.39
CA ASP A 230 17.09 19.93 8.98
C ASP A 230 15.69 19.83 8.35
N GLU A 231 15.58 19.18 7.19
CA GLU A 231 14.35 19.04 6.41
C GLU A 231 13.49 17.84 6.83
N TRP A 232 14.06 16.95 7.66
CA TRP A 232 13.43 15.76 8.20
C TRP A 232 13.37 15.85 9.73
N GLU A 233 12.41 15.16 10.30
CA GLU A 233 12.23 15.05 11.75
C GLU A 233 12.02 13.59 12.13
N ASP A 234 12.64 13.16 13.22
CA ASP A 234 12.34 11.88 13.85
C ASP A 234 11.08 12.04 14.70
N VAL A 235 10.00 11.38 14.27
CA VAL A 235 8.67 11.43 14.90
C VAL A 235 8.36 10.15 15.66
N THR A 236 9.37 9.30 15.89
CA THR A 236 9.20 7.98 16.51
C THR A 236 8.49 8.08 17.85
N ASP A 237 8.97 8.93 18.76
CA ASP A 237 8.42 9.03 20.11
C ASP A 237 7.04 9.69 20.11
N ASN A 238 6.80 10.64 19.21
CA ASN A 238 5.48 11.23 18.99
C ASN A 238 4.45 10.19 18.54
N LEU A 239 4.86 9.21 17.73
CA LEU A 239 3.96 8.18 17.19
C LEU A 239 3.83 6.94 18.09
N ARG A 240 4.59 6.80 19.18
CA ARG A 240 4.48 5.65 20.08
C ARG A 240 3.05 5.42 20.61
N PRO A 241 2.32 6.44 21.09
CA PRO A 241 0.93 6.25 21.52
C PRO A 241 0.02 5.71 20.41
N ALA A 242 0.19 6.19 19.18
CA ALA A 242 -0.57 5.71 18.03
C ALA A 242 -0.25 4.24 17.71
N ILE A 243 1.01 3.81 17.86
CA ILE A 243 1.43 2.42 17.66
C ILE A 243 0.82 1.50 18.73
N GLU A 244 0.88 1.91 20.00
CA GLU A 244 0.26 1.17 21.10
C GLU A 244 -1.25 1.03 20.91
N PHE A 245 -1.89 2.09 20.44
CA PHE A 245 -3.30 2.09 20.10
C PHE A 245 -3.62 1.15 18.93
N VAL A 246 -2.86 1.21 17.83
CA VAL A 246 -3.01 0.27 16.70
C VAL A 246 -2.82 -1.17 17.16
N ASN A 247 -1.87 -1.44 18.06
CA ASN A 247 -1.66 -2.75 18.66
C ASN A 247 -2.86 -3.21 19.51
N ARG A 248 -3.43 -2.33 20.33
CA ARG A 248 -4.62 -2.64 21.15
C ARG A 248 -5.84 -2.98 20.30
N TYR A 249 -6.01 -2.33 19.14
CA TYR A 249 -7.13 -2.55 18.21
C TYR A 249 -6.70 -3.31 16.95
N GLU A 250 -5.63 -4.09 17.01
CA GLU A 250 -5.03 -4.79 15.86
C GLU A 250 -6.08 -5.53 15.00
N PRO A 251 -7.02 -6.30 15.56
CA PRO A 251 -7.98 -7.03 14.73
C PRO A 251 -8.91 -6.11 13.91
N ILE A 252 -9.27 -4.94 14.44
CA ILE A 252 -10.06 -3.92 13.72
C ILE A 252 -9.23 -3.34 12.57
N PHE A 253 -8.00 -2.94 12.86
CA PHE A 253 -7.07 -2.40 11.86
C PHE A 253 -6.72 -3.41 10.77
N ASN A 254 -6.66 -4.71 11.10
CA ASN A 254 -6.47 -5.79 10.14
C ASN A 254 -7.66 -5.95 9.19
N ILE A 255 -8.89 -5.80 9.67
CA ILE A 255 -10.08 -5.79 8.80
C ILE A 255 -10.01 -4.64 7.79
N LEU A 256 -9.70 -3.43 8.25
CA LEU A 256 -9.59 -2.24 7.38
C LEU A 256 -8.44 -2.38 6.37
N PHE A 257 -7.31 -2.94 6.81
CA PHE A 257 -6.20 -3.27 5.94
C PHE A 257 -6.59 -4.30 4.88
N GLU A 258 -7.26 -5.40 5.24
CA GLU A 258 -7.74 -6.40 4.30
C GLU A 258 -8.66 -5.79 3.24
N GLN A 259 -9.59 -4.93 3.65
CA GLN A 259 -10.50 -4.23 2.74
C GLN A 259 -9.73 -3.33 1.77
N THR A 260 -8.83 -2.51 2.29
CA THR A 260 -7.99 -1.60 1.49
C THR A 260 -7.11 -2.37 0.51
N ARG A 261 -6.40 -3.39 0.99
CA ARG A 261 -5.54 -4.25 0.18
C ARG A 261 -6.32 -4.96 -0.92
N ASN A 262 -7.47 -5.54 -0.61
CA ASN A 262 -8.29 -6.25 -1.59
C ASN A 262 -8.84 -5.30 -2.67
N GLY A 263 -9.26 -4.10 -2.30
CA GLY A 263 -9.67 -3.07 -3.27
C GLY A 263 -8.53 -2.66 -4.21
N LEU A 264 -7.32 -2.48 -3.66
CA LEU A 264 -6.13 -2.16 -4.46
C LEU A 264 -5.74 -3.29 -5.42
N LEU A 265 -5.73 -4.54 -4.93
CA LEU A 265 -5.40 -5.70 -5.75
C LEU A 265 -6.45 -5.96 -6.83
N LEU A 266 -7.73 -5.81 -6.53
CA LEU A 266 -8.79 -5.93 -7.53
C LEU A 266 -8.62 -4.90 -8.66
N ASN A 267 -8.31 -3.65 -8.32
CA ASN A 267 -8.03 -2.61 -9.32
C ASN A 267 -6.80 -2.96 -10.18
N ARG A 268 -5.76 -3.54 -9.56
CA ARG A 268 -4.56 -4.01 -10.26
C ARG A 268 -4.85 -5.17 -11.20
N ASP A 269 -5.62 -6.16 -10.75
CA ASP A 269 -5.98 -7.34 -11.52
C ASP A 269 -6.87 -6.97 -12.72
N ARG A 270 -7.89 -6.14 -12.51
CA ARG A 270 -8.74 -5.61 -13.59
C ARG A 270 -7.93 -4.86 -14.66
N PHE A 271 -6.90 -4.10 -14.23
CA PHE A 271 -5.99 -3.45 -15.18
C PHE A 271 -5.17 -4.46 -15.98
N LYS A 272 -4.63 -5.50 -15.32
CA LYS A 272 -3.87 -6.57 -15.97
C LYS A 272 -4.74 -7.37 -16.95
N GLU A 273 -5.96 -7.70 -16.58
CA GLU A 273 -6.95 -8.35 -17.44
C GLU A 273 -7.16 -7.54 -18.72
N ARG A 274 -7.44 -6.23 -18.59
CA ARG A 274 -7.59 -5.33 -19.75
C ARG A 274 -6.34 -5.33 -20.65
N ALA A 275 -5.15 -5.33 -20.07
CA ALA A 275 -3.90 -5.40 -20.82
C ALA A 275 -3.76 -6.73 -21.59
N ASP A 276 -4.16 -7.84 -20.99
CA ASP A 276 -4.11 -9.15 -21.63
C ASP A 276 -5.21 -9.31 -22.70
N TYR A 277 -6.40 -8.74 -22.48
CA TYR A 277 -7.44 -8.62 -23.50
C TYR A 277 -6.97 -7.80 -24.70
N GLU A 278 -6.28 -6.68 -24.50
CA GLU A 278 -5.70 -5.87 -25.58
C GLU A 278 -4.71 -6.70 -26.43
N LYS A 279 -3.81 -7.46 -25.78
CA LYS A 279 -2.89 -8.37 -26.48
C LYS A 279 -3.64 -9.45 -27.26
N LEU A 280 -4.72 -10.00 -26.69
CA LEU A 280 -5.54 -11.01 -27.35
C LEU A 280 -6.25 -10.45 -28.58
N ILE A 281 -6.80 -9.23 -28.50
CA ILE A 281 -7.42 -8.52 -29.62
C ILE A 281 -6.40 -8.35 -30.75
N LYS A 282 -5.20 -7.85 -30.44
CA LYS A 282 -4.12 -7.70 -31.44
C LYS A 282 -3.72 -9.02 -32.08
N LYS A 283 -3.65 -10.10 -31.29
CA LYS A 283 -3.36 -11.45 -31.80
C LYS A 283 -4.46 -11.95 -32.74
N LYS A 284 -5.74 -11.76 -32.39
CA LYS A 284 -6.89 -12.13 -33.24
C LYS A 284 -6.92 -11.31 -34.53
N LEU A 285 -6.63 -10.02 -34.46
CA LEU A 285 -6.53 -9.15 -35.64
C LEU A 285 -5.41 -9.60 -36.59
N LYS A 286 -4.22 -9.91 -36.07
CA LYS A 286 -3.10 -10.44 -36.87
C LYS A 286 -3.44 -11.76 -37.57
N LYS A 287 -4.26 -12.59 -36.92
CA LYS A 287 -4.78 -13.85 -37.49
C LYS A 287 -6.02 -13.65 -38.38
N LYS A 288 -6.47 -12.41 -38.62
CA LYS A 288 -7.69 -12.07 -39.39
C LYS A 288 -8.96 -12.73 -38.84
N LEU A 289 -9.00 -13.06 -37.55
CA LEU A 289 -10.17 -13.65 -36.88
C LEU A 289 -11.23 -12.61 -36.48
N ILE A 290 -10.88 -11.32 -36.52
CA ILE A 290 -11.75 -10.18 -36.28
C ILE A 290 -11.44 -9.09 -37.29
N SER A 291 -12.41 -8.22 -37.58
CA SER A 291 -12.20 -7.07 -38.47
C SER A 291 -11.35 -5.98 -37.80
N LYS A 292 -10.77 -5.09 -38.60
CA LYS A 292 -10.05 -3.90 -38.10
C LYS A 292 -10.96 -3.01 -37.26
N GLU A 293 -12.21 -2.84 -37.68
CA GLU A 293 -13.20 -2.01 -37.00
C GLU A 293 -13.56 -2.56 -35.61
N THR A 294 -13.85 -3.87 -35.51
CA THR A 294 -14.12 -4.52 -34.23
C THR A 294 -12.93 -4.41 -33.28
N ALA A 295 -11.71 -4.60 -33.80
CA ALA A 295 -10.50 -4.44 -33.00
C ALA A 295 -10.30 -3.00 -32.50
N ALA A 296 -10.52 -2.00 -33.37
CA ALA A 296 -10.38 -0.60 -33.04
C ALA A 296 -11.37 -0.18 -31.94
N LYS A 297 -12.65 -0.58 -32.07
CA LYS A 297 -13.69 -0.27 -31.07
C LYS A 297 -13.35 -0.86 -29.70
N ALA A 298 -12.98 -2.14 -29.64
CA ALA A 298 -12.63 -2.80 -28.38
C ALA A 298 -11.38 -2.18 -27.72
N ILE A 299 -10.37 -1.80 -28.51
CA ILE A 299 -9.18 -1.11 -27.99
C ILE A 299 -9.55 0.28 -27.48
N GLN A 300 -10.41 1.03 -28.18
CA GLN A 300 -10.87 2.35 -27.72
C GLN A 300 -11.62 2.26 -26.38
N GLU A 301 -12.48 1.26 -26.19
CA GLU A 301 -13.16 1.02 -24.91
C GLU A 301 -12.16 0.73 -23.78
N ILE A 302 -11.13 -0.10 -24.03
CA ILE A 302 -10.06 -0.37 -23.07
C ILE A 302 -9.28 0.91 -22.72
N VAL A 303 -8.94 1.73 -23.73
CA VAL A 303 -8.23 3.00 -23.53
C VAL A 303 -9.07 3.96 -22.69
N LYS A 304 -10.36 4.08 -22.99
CA LYS A 304 -11.31 4.90 -22.23
C LYS A 304 -11.36 4.45 -20.76
N MET A 305 -11.62 3.17 -20.51
CA MET A 305 -11.67 2.59 -19.16
C MET A 305 -10.36 2.86 -18.38
N ASN A 306 -9.20 2.73 -19.03
CA ASN A 306 -7.91 2.97 -18.37
C ASN A 306 -7.65 4.47 -18.11
N SER A 307 -8.17 5.36 -18.95
CA SER A 307 -8.02 6.82 -18.76
C SER A 307 -8.89 7.36 -17.63
N GLU A 308 -10.01 6.70 -17.34
CA GLU A 308 -10.95 7.04 -16.27
C GLU A 308 -10.55 6.44 -14.91
N MET A 309 -9.45 5.68 -14.84
CA MET A 309 -8.98 5.11 -13.57
C MET A 309 -8.46 6.19 -12.63
N ASN A 310 -9.02 6.24 -11.41
CA ASN A 310 -8.55 7.14 -10.34
C ASN A 310 -7.08 6.95 -9.98
N ASN A 311 -6.59 5.71 -10.07
CA ASN A 311 -5.20 5.35 -9.81
C ASN A 311 -4.62 4.58 -11.00
N GLN A 312 -3.45 5.01 -11.48
CA GLN A 312 -2.70 4.34 -12.53
C GLN A 312 -1.61 3.45 -11.92
N PHE A 313 -1.08 2.50 -12.69
CA PHE A 313 0.00 1.59 -12.26
C PHE A 313 1.28 1.80 -13.07
N TRP A 314 2.41 1.34 -12.52
CA TRP A 314 3.76 1.52 -13.08
C TRP A 314 3.98 1.02 -14.50
N ASP A 315 3.18 0.06 -14.97
CA ASP A 315 3.22 -0.50 -16.32
C ASP A 315 2.22 0.16 -17.28
N HIS A 316 1.50 1.20 -16.86
CA HIS A 316 0.48 1.85 -17.68
C HIS A 316 0.99 2.40 -19.01
N GLN A 317 2.17 3.04 -19.03
CA GLN A 317 2.75 3.58 -20.27
C GLN A 317 3.18 2.51 -21.28
N ARG A 318 3.36 1.25 -20.87
CA ARG A 318 3.67 0.16 -21.81
C ARG A 318 2.50 -0.13 -22.76
N MET A 319 1.27 0.17 -22.33
CA MET A 319 0.08 0.03 -23.17
C MET A 319 0.00 1.14 -24.22
N LYS A 320 0.35 2.38 -23.87
CA LYS A 320 0.38 3.52 -24.81
C LYS A 320 1.41 3.39 -25.95
N LYS A 321 2.48 2.61 -25.76
CA LYS A 321 3.50 2.38 -26.81
C LYS A 321 3.19 1.19 -27.71
N SER A 322 2.11 0.47 -27.41
CA SER A 322 1.69 -0.71 -28.17
C SER A 322 0.53 -0.39 -29.14
N SER A 323 -0.10 0.77 -29.01
CA SER A 323 -1.15 1.33 -29.89
C SER A 323 -0.54 2.10 -31.04
#